data_AF-E3MD78-F1
#
_entry.id   AF-E3MD78-F1
#
_cell.length_a   1.000
_cell.length_b   1.000
_cell.length_c   1.000
_cell.angle_alpha   90.00
_cell.angle_beta   90.00
_cell.angle_gamma   90.00
#
_symmetry.space_group_name_H-M   'P 1'
#
loop_
_entity.id
_entity.type
_entity.pdbx_description
1 polymer ?
#
loop_
_entity_poly.entity_id
_entity_poly.type
_entity_poly.pdbx_seq_one_letter_code
_entity_poly.pdbx_strand_id
1 'polypeptide(L)'
;MRYYLLMVFMAACCFSETLASTNCTIKGEISCYSCMGRDMENCQSGLTCCKGACFKLEDIKHNVIVKGCVNNREEDASMKVRELNVPLYWANKEKVKGESFFCTGKHFCNQTSRVSLLASFLSVVFAFLVIR
;
A
#
# COMPACT_ATOMS: atom_id res chain seq x y z
N MET A 1 3.57 25.22 -25.52
CA MET A 1 4.05 23.94 -26.12
C MET A 1 4.77 23.04 -25.10
N ARG A 2 5.69 23.56 -24.28
CA ARG A 2 6.45 22.76 -23.28
C ARG A 2 5.61 22.25 -22.09
N TYR A 3 4.55 22.97 -21.70
CA TYR A 3 3.61 22.55 -20.66
C TYR A 3 2.63 21.44 -21.09
N TYR A 4 2.30 21.38 -22.39
CA TYR A 4 1.39 20.33 -22.91
C TYR A 4 2.07 18.96 -22.94
N LEU A 5 3.37 18.91 -23.25
CA LEU A 5 4.16 17.67 -23.19
C LEU A 5 4.32 17.09 -21.78
N LEU A 6 4.43 17.95 -20.76
CA LEU A 6 4.48 17.54 -19.35
C LEU A 6 3.13 16.99 -18.86
N MET A 7 2.01 17.55 -19.32
CA MET A 7 0.67 17.06 -18.98
C MET A 7 0.34 15.72 -19.64
N VAL A 8 0.86 15.47 -20.85
CA VAL A 8 0.69 14.18 -21.56
C VAL A 8 1.50 13.07 -20.88
N PHE A 9 2.71 13.35 -20.39
CA PHE A 9 3.52 12.37 -19.64
C PHE A 9 2.93 12.03 -18.26
N MET A 10 2.32 12.99 -17.56
CA MET A 10 1.63 12.74 -16.28
C MET A 10 0.34 11.92 -16.44
N ALA A 11 -0.31 11.97 -17.60
CA ALA A 11 -1.49 11.16 -17.87
C ALA A 11 -1.12 9.68 -18.12
N ALA A 12 0.00 9.39 -18.78
CA ALA A 12 0.35 8.03 -19.20
C ALA A 12 0.77 7.09 -18.05
N CYS A 13 1.29 7.61 -16.94
CA CYS A 13 1.75 6.78 -15.82
C CYS A 13 0.63 6.27 -14.89
N CYS A 14 -0.61 6.77 -15.04
CA CYS A 14 -1.72 6.38 -14.17
C CYS A 14 -2.55 5.18 -14.67
N PHE A 15 -2.27 4.65 -15.87
CA PHE A 15 -3.14 3.67 -16.54
C PHE A 15 -2.71 2.20 -16.44
N SER A 16 -1.60 1.87 -15.76
CA SER A 16 -1.17 0.46 -15.66
C SER A 16 -1.82 -0.30 -14.49
N GLU A 17 -2.44 0.36 -13.52
CA GLU A 17 -3.06 -0.34 -12.38
C GLU A 17 -4.45 -0.92 -12.71
N THR A 18 -5.07 -0.56 -13.84
CA THR A 18 -6.41 -1.00 -14.20
C THR A 18 -6.49 -2.38 -14.85
N LEU A 19 -5.36 -2.99 -15.26
CA LEU A 19 -5.40 -4.24 -16.04
C LEU A 19 -5.33 -5.55 -15.24
N ALA A 20 -5.15 -5.48 -13.92
CA ALA A 20 -5.07 -6.67 -13.08
C ALA A 20 -6.22 -6.75 -12.05
N SER A 21 -7.32 -6.03 -12.28
CA SER A 21 -8.51 -6.12 -11.42
C SER A 21 -9.05 -7.57 -11.37
N THR A 22 -8.74 -8.29 -10.29
CA THR A 22 -9.42 -9.55 -9.99
C THR A 22 -10.84 -9.21 -9.52
N ASN A 23 -11.86 -9.79 -10.15
CA ASN A 23 -13.27 -9.55 -9.81
C ASN A 23 -13.66 -10.29 -8.52
N CYS A 24 -13.15 -9.84 -7.38
CA CYS A 24 -13.39 -10.40 -6.04
C CYS A 24 -14.82 -10.14 -5.57
N THR A 25 -15.44 -9.05 -6.02
CA THR A 25 -16.76 -8.60 -5.59
C THR A 25 -17.86 -9.62 -5.91
N ILE A 26 -17.77 -10.31 -7.06
CA ILE A 26 -18.71 -11.39 -7.42
C ILE A 26 -18.74 -12.51 -6.37
N LYS A 27 -17.62 -12.74 -5.66
CA LYS A 27 -17.49 -13.78 -4.63
C LYS A 27 -17.74 -13.28 -3.21
N GLY A 28 -18.11 -12.00 -3.05
CA GLY A 28 -18.22 -11.36 -1.73
C GLY A 28 -16.86 -11.18 -1.04
N GLU A 29 -15.78 -11.05 -1.82
CA GLU A 29 -14.40 -10.91 -1.34
C GLU A 29 -13.86 -9.51 -1.63
N ILE A 30 -12.91 -9.05 -0.81
CA ILE A 30 -12.16 -7.81 -1.04
C ILE A 30 -10.88 -8.11 -1.82
N SER A 31 -10.41 -7.15 -2.62
CA SER A 31 -9.14 -7.25 -3.34
C SER A 31 -8.06 -6.53 -2.56
N CYS A 32 -6.89 -7.13 -2.38
CA CYS A 32 -5.77 -6.59 -1.63
C CYS A 32 -4.49 -6.63 -2.46
N TYR A 33 -3.58 -5.67 -2.24
CA TYR A 33 -2.21 -5.83 -2.74
C TYR A 33 -1.52 -6.97 -2.00
N SER A 34 -0.74 -7.77 -2.73
CA SER A 34 0.07 -8.87 -2.19
C SER A 34 1.48 -8.75 -2.72
N CYS A 35 2.43 -8.35 -1.88
CA CYS A 35 3.81 -8.11 -2.27
C CYS A 35 4.75 -8.08 -1.07
N MET A 36 6.05 -8.21 -1.34
CA MET A 36 7.13 -8.07 -0.37
C MET A 36 8.21 -7.17 -0.96
N GLY A 37 8.45 -6.01 -0.34
CA GLY A 37 9.48 -5.04 -0.73
C GLY A 37 10.68 -5.06 0.23
N ARG A 38 11.87 -4.70 -0.28
CA ARG A 38 13.16 -4.74 0.45
C ARG A 38 13.85 -3.38 0.34
N ASP A 39 13.40 -2.43 1.14
CA ASP A 39 13.74 -0.99 1.05
C ASP A 39 12.72 -0.12 1.80
N MET A 40 11.64 -0.71 2.32
CA MET A 40 10.47 0.02 2.86
C MET A 40 9.75 0.89 1.82
N GLU A 41 10.11 0.77 0.53
CA GLU A 41 9.38 1.44 -0.54
C GLU A 41 8.02 0.76 -0.74
N ASN A 42 7.02 1.56 -1.11
CA ASN A 42 5.67 1.08 -1.27
C ASN A 42 5.58 0.04 -2.41
N CYS A 43 5.43 -1.25 -2.07
CA CYS A 43 5.18 -2.28 -3.07
C CYS A 43 3.68 -2.33 -3.47
N GLN A 44 3.40 -2.45 -4.77
CA GLN A 44 2.05 -2.59 -5.35
C GLN A 44 2.02 -3.69 -6.44
N SER A 45 2.89 -4.70 -6.32
CA SER A 45 3.10 -5.73 -7.33
C SER A 45 2.41 -7.05 -6.95
N GLY A 46 1.11 -7.17 -7.22
CA GLY A 46 0.32 -8.40 -7.00
C GLY A 46 -1.04 -8.13 -6.37
N LEU A 47 -2.07 -8.87 -6.78
CA LEU A 47 -3.46 -8.68 -6.34
C LEU A 47 -4.08 -10.01 -5.94
N THR A 48 -4.78 -10.03 -4.82
CA THR A 48 -5.39 -11.25 -4.25
C THR A 48 -6.80 -10.96 -3.72
N CYS A 49 -7.71 -11.95 -3.81
CA CYS A 49 -9.07 -11.86 -3.27
C CYS A 49 -9.17 -12.55 -1.92
N CYS A 50 -9.80 -11.90 -0.94
CA CYS A 50 -9.81 -12.37 0.44
C CYS A 50 -11.15 -12.09 1.11
N LYS A 51 -11.57 -13.01 2.00
CA LYS A 51 -12.86 -12.89 2.73
C LYS A 51 -12.76 -12.06 4.02
N GLY A 52 -11.56 -11.97 4.58
CA GLY A 52 -11.30 -11.35 5.88
C GLY A 52 -10.89 -9.89 5.75
N ALA A 53 -9.58 -9.64 5.81
CA ALA A 53 -8.99 -8.31 5.82
C ALA A 53 -7.73 -8.23 4.97
N CYS A 54 -7.45 -7.07 4.38
CA CYS A 54 -6.13 -6.76 3.84
C CYS A 54 -5.21 -6.37 4.99
N PHE A 55 -3.92 -6.64 4.84
CA PHE A 55 -2.91 -6.15 5.77
C PHE A 55 -1.72 -5.49 5.07
N LYS A 56 -1.06 -4.61 5.81
CA LYS A 56 0.26 -4.04 5.53
C LYS A 56 1.10 -4.20 6.79
N LEU A 57 2.22 -4.91 6.69
CA LEU A 57 3.18 -5.14 7.76
C LEU A 57 4.49 -4.44 7.43
N GLU A 58 5.03 -3.70 8.38
CA GLU A 58 6.32 -3.04 8.29
C GLU A 58 7.30 -3.67 9.31
N ASP A 59 8.32 -4.35 8.79
CA ASP A 59 9.45 -4.87 9.56
C ASP A 59 10.62 -3.90 9.43
N ILE A 60 10.67 -2.97 10.38
CA ILE A 60 11.67 -1.90 10.45
C ILE A 60 13.08 -2.49 10.67
N LYS A 61 13.19 -3.61 11.40
CA LYS A 61 14.49 -4.24 11.69
C LYS A 61 15.17 -4.71 10.40
N HIS A 62 14.40 -5.24 9.46
CA HIS A 62 14.93 -5.81 8.23
C HIS A 62 14.70 -4.95 6.98
N ASN A 63 14.10 -3.76 7.13
CA ASN A 63 13.68 -2.88 6.04
C ASN A 63 12.76 -3.59 5.03
N VAL A 64 11.76 -4.32 5.55
CA VAL A 64 10.83 -5.10 4.74
C VAL A 64 9.41 -4.59 4.93
N ILE A 65 8.71 -4.39 3.81
CA ILE A 65 7.27 -4.19 3.80
C ILE A 65 6.59 -5.41 3.20
N VAL A 66 5.58 -5.93 3.87
CA VAL A 66 4.76 -7.04 3.36
C VAL A 66 3.31 -6.62 3.30
N LYS A 67 2.68 -6.85 2.16
CA LYS A 67 1.25 -6.68 1.97
C LYS A 67 0.63 -8.02 1.61
N GLY A 68 -0.59 -8.21 2.06
CA GLY A 68 -1.37 -9.37 1.70
C GLY A 68 -2.73 -9.30 2.34
N CYS A 69 -3.27 -10.47 2.66
CA CYS A 69 -4.55 -10.56 3.33
C CYS A 69 -4.61 -11.75 4.28
N VAL A 70 -5.65 -11.74 5.12
CA VAL A 70 -6.01 -12.82 6.02
C VAL A 70 -7.45 -13.24 5.76
N ASN A 71 -7.74 -14.52 5.99
CA ASN A 71 -9.10 -15.06 5.86
C ASN A 71 -9.97 -14.73 7.08
N ASN A 72 -9.35 -14.45 8.23
CA ASN A 72 -10.06 -14.09 9.44
C ASN A 72 -10.58 -12.66 9.36
N ARG A 73 -11.73 -12.41 10.00
CA ARG A 73 -12.20 -11.04 10.21
C ARG A 73 -11.28 -10.36 11.21
N GLU A 74 -10.77 -9.21 10.81
CA GLU A 74 -9.98 -8.32 11.66
C GLU A 74 -10.73 -7.01 11.79
N GLU A 75 -10.50 -6.28 12.88
CA GLU A 75 -11.09 -4.96 13.08
C GLU A 75 -10.51 -3.97 12.06
N ASP A 76 -11.37 -3.16 11.45
CA ASP A 76 -10.95 -2.18 10.47
C ASP A 76 -10.06 -1.12 11.10
N ALA A 77 -9.01 -0.70 10.39
CA ALA A 77 -8.00 0.23 10.88
C ALA A 77 -7.30 -0.20 12.20
N SER A 78 -7.23 -1.51 12.47
CA SER A 78 -6.53 -2.03 13.65
C SER A 78 -5.05 -2.31 13.37
N MET A 79 -4.24 -2.28 14.43
CA MET A 79 -2.81 -2.56 14.38
C MET A 79 -2.46 -3.67 15.35
N LYS A 80 -1.74 -4.70 14.87
CA LYS A 80 -1.31 -5.83 15.71
C LYS A 80 0.12 -6.24 15.36
N VAL A 81 0.91 -6.56 16.37
CA VAL A 81 2.24 -7.15 16.16
C VAL A 81 2.08 -8.56 15.61
N ARG A 82 2.75 -8.86 14.49
CA ARG A 82 2.69 -10.16 13.84
C ARG A 82 4.06 -10.61 13.38
N GLU A 83 4.24 -11.93 13.38
CA GLU A 83 5.34 -12.61 12.74
C GLU A 83 4.78 -13.43 11.58
N LEU A 84 5.32 -13.25 10.38
CA LEU A 84 4.97 -14.04 9.21
C LEU A 84 5.95 -15.20 9.09
N ASN A 85 5.46 -16.36 8.66
CA ASN A 85 6.31 -17.51 8.39
C ASN A 85 7.06 -17.38 7.05
N VAL A 86 7.77 -16.26 6.87
CA VAL A 86 8.56 -15.93 5.68
C VAL A 86 10.01 -15.76 6.13
N PRO A 87 10.90 -16.73 5.83
CA PRO A 87 12.30 -16.65 6.23
C PRO A 87 13.07 -15.66 5.35
N LEU A 88 13.86 -14.80 5.98
CA LEU A 88 14.70 -13.81 5.33
C LEU A 88 16.08 -14.40 5.05
N TYR A 89 16.38 -14.69 3.78
CA TYR A 89 17.65 -15.32 3.39
C TYR A 89 18.89 -14.44 3.69
N TRP A 90 18.71 -13.11 3.77
CA TRP A 90 19.77 -12.15 4.06
C TRP A 90 19.89 -11.77 5.53
N ALA A 91 19.04 -12.33 6.40
CA ALA A 91 19.03 -12.05 7.83
C ALA A 91 18.98 -13.37 8.62
N ASN A 92 19.93 -14.28 8.38
CA ASN A 92 20.07 -15.54 9.14
C ASN A 92 18.77 -16.39 9.25
N LYS A 93 17.90 -16.35 8.23
CA LYS A 93 16.58 -17.00 8.24
C LYS A 93 15.65 -16.52 9.35
N GLU A 94 15.91 -15.33 9.91
CA GLU A 94 14.93 -14.63 10.73
C GLU A 94 13.62 -14.46 9.97
N LYS A 95 12.52 -14.41 10.71
CA LYS A 95 11.19 -14.24 10.13
C LYS A 95 10.80 -12.77 10.10
N VAL A 96 10.01 -12.41 9.10
CA VAL A 96 9.41 -11.07 9.02
C VAL A 96 8.55 -10.83 10.26
N LYS A 97 8.87 -9.77 11.01
CA LYS A 97 8.13 -9.41 12.22
C LYS A 97 7.94 -7.91 12.31
N GLY A 98 6.72 -7.46 12.55
CA GLY A 98 6.42 -6.03 12.58
C GLY A 98 4.99 -5.73 12.99
N GLU A 99 4.68 -4.42 12.96
CA GLU A 99 3.31 -3.94 13.13
C GLU A 99 2.54 -4.16 11.84
N SER A 100 1.43 -4.89 11.96
CA SER A 100 0.52 -5.18 10.86
C SER A 100 -0.72 -4.30 11.01
N PHE A 101 -0.90 -3.36 10.09
CA PHE A 101 -2.11 -2.60 9.91
C PHE A 101 -3.13 -3.41 9.10
N PHE A 102 -4.36 -3.54 9.60
CA PHE A 102 -5.46 -4.22 8.94
C PHE A 102 -6.51 -3.24 8.45
N CYS A 103 -7.11 -3.56 7.31
CA CYS A 103 -8.23 -2.80 6.76
C CYS A 103 -9.21 -3.70 6.03
N THR A 104 -10.48 -3.29 6.01
CA THR A 104 -11.62 -4.01 5.44
C THR A 104 -12.52 -3.07 4.64
N GLY A 105 -13.57 -3.60 4.00
CA GLY A 105 -14.65 -2.80 3.40
C GLY A 105 -14.30 -2.04 2.12
N LYS A 106 -13.02 -1.91 1.74
CA LYS A 106 -12.58 -1.26 0.50
C LYS A 106 -11.52 -2.10 -0.22
N HIS A 107 -11.66 -2.21 -1.54
CA HIS A 107 -10.60 -2.78 -2.38
C HIS A 107 -9.31 -1.96 -2.25
N PHE A 108 -8.19 -2.65 -2.19
CA PHE A 108 -6.85 -2.07 -2.15
C PHE A 108 -6.59 -1.13 -0.97
N CYS A 109 -7.31 -1.29 0.14
CA CYS A 109 -7.17 -0.44 1.33
C CYS A 109 -5.78 -0.53 1.98
N ASN A 110 -4.98 -1.56 1.67
CA ASN A 110 -3.59 -1.71 2.10
C ASN A 110 -2.58 -0.99 1.17
N GLN A 111 -3.07 -0.10 0.30
CA GLN A 111 -2.29 0.95 -0.33
C GLN A 111 -1.60 1.82 0.74
N THR A 112 -0.38 2.29 0.47
CA THR A 112 0.23 3.32 1.32
C THR A 112 -0.51 4.64 1.15
N SER A 113 -1.05 5.17 2.25
CA SER A 113 -1.71 6.48 2.31
C SER A 113 -0.77 7.58 1.80
N ARG A 114 -1.07 8.15 0.62
CA ARG A 114 -0.34 9.28 0.00
C ARG A 114 -0.60 10.62 0.71
N VAL A 115 -0.75 10.64 2.03
CA VAL A 115 -1.13 11.83 2.80
C VAL A 115 -0.01 12.89 2.80
N SER A 116 1.25 12.49 2.53
CA SER A 116 2.40 13.39 2.56
C SER A 116 2.49 14.39 1.38
N LEU A 117 1.95 14.05 0.19
CA LEU A 117 2.15 14.88 -1.00
C LEU A 117 1.19 16.09 -1.07
N LEU A 118 -0.08 15.93 -0.68
CA LEU A 118 -1.06 17.03 -0.74
C LEU A 118 -0.84 18.08 0.37
N ALA A 119 -0.35 17.67 1.53
CA ALA A 119 0.01 18.57 2.64
C ALA A 119 1.14 19.56 2.26
N SER A 120 2.04 19.12 1.39
CA SER A 120 3.16 19.94 0.92
C SER A 120 2.71 21.04 -0.05
N PHE A 121 1.74 20.75 -0.95
CA PHE A 121 1.23 21.75 -1.89
C PHE A 121 0.39 22.85 -1.21
N LEU A 122 -0.43 22.50 -0.21
CA LEU A 122 -1.22 23.48 0.53
C LEU A 122 -0.34 24.45 1.34
N SER A 123 0.75 23.95 1.94
CA SER A 123 1.70 24.77 2.69
C SER A 123 2.37 25.85 1.82
N VAL A 124 2.73 25.49 0.58
CA VAL A 124 3.35 26.44 -0.36
C VAL A 124 2.34 27.49 -0.81
N VAL A 125 1.11 27.10 -1.14
CA VAL A 125 0.05 28.05 -1.54
C VAL A 125 -0.30 29.01 -0.40
N PHE A 126 -0.39 28.52 0.84
CA PHE A 126 -0.59 29.39 2.01
C PHE A 126 0.58 30.36 2.22
N ALA A 127 1.83 29.92 2.06
CA ALA A 127 2.98 30.81 2.16
C ALA A 127 2.93 31.94 1.11
N PHE A 128 2.57 31.64 -0.14
CA PHE A 128 2.43 32.66 -1.19
C PHE A 128 1.22 33.59 -0.99
N LEU A 129 0.16 33.13 -0.31
CA LEU A 129 -1.02 33.96 0.00
C LEU A 129 -0.82 34.85 1.22
N VAL A 130 -0.01 34.43 2.21
CA VAL A 130 0.28 35.19 3.44
C VAL A 130 1.40 36.22 3.24
N ILE A 131 2.31 36.00 2.29
CA ILE A 131 3.41 36.92 1.96
C ILE A 131 2.94 38.08 1.05
N ARG A 132 1.64 38.17 0.74
CA ARG A 132 1.07 39.26 -0.06
C ARG A 132 0.35 40.31 0.78
#